data_AF-S4NU90-F1
#
_entry.id   AF-S4NU90-F1
#
_cell.length_a   1.000
_cell.length_b   1.000
_cell.length_c   1.000
_cell.angle_alpha   90.00
_cell.angle_beta   90.00
_cell.angle_gamma   90.00
#
_symmetry.space_group_name_H-M   'P 1'
#
loop_
_entity.id
_entity.type
_entity.pdbx_description
1 polymer ?
#
loop_
_entity_poly.entity_id
_entity_poly.type
_entity_poly.pdbx_seq_one_letter_code
_entity_poly.pdbx_strand_id
1 'polypeptide(L)' 'AQPRKHLPVVFLWDYEYILIMIVFAFTNGYLTNIVMINSTRMVEMHEREKASSVIATMLSVGLTVGAAVGMLLVRLL' A
#
# COMPACT_ATOMS: atom_id res chain seq x y z
N ALA A 1 3.46 -14.58 13.61
CA ALA A 1 3.25 -15.60 14.65
C ALA A 1 3.43 -16.98 14.03
N GLN A 2 4.20 -17.86 14.65
CA GLN A 2 4.17 -19.30 14.36
C GLN A 2 2.99 -19.91 15.14
N PRO A 3 2.26 -20.91 14.61
CA PRO A 3 2.71 -21.88 13.63
C PRO A 3 2.23 -21.55 12.20
N ARG A 4 3.14 -21.66 11.23
CA ARG A 4 2.83 -21.61 9.79
C ARG A 4 2.61 -23.05 9.33
N LYS A 5 1.48 -23.37 8.69
CA LYS A 5 1.16 -24.75 8.28
C LYS A 5 1.58 -25.08 6.85
N HIS A 6 1.67 -24.08 5.96
CA HIS A 6 1.80 -24.34 4.51
C HIS A 6 3.00 -23.70 3.80
N LEU A 7 3.75 -22.78 4.42
CA LEU A 7 4.85 -22.06 3.74
C LEU A 7 6.18 -22.08 4.50
N PRO A 8 7.30 -22.42 3.84
CA PRO A 8 8.63 -22.36 4.42
C PRO A 8 9.13 -20.91 4.56
N VAL A 9 10.05 -20.70 5.50
CA VAL A 9 10.66 -19.39 5.76
C VAL A 9 11.77 -19.14 4.75
N VAL A 10 11.53 -18.27 3.78
CA VAL A 10 12.53 -17.87 2.76
C VAL A 10 13.50 -16.81 3.31
N PHE A 11 12.98 -15.87 4.12
CA PHE A 11 13.77 -14.81 4.76
C PHE A 11 13.93 -15.15 6.24
N LEU A 12 15.14 -15.56 6.62
CA LEU A 12 15.45 -16.03 7.97
C LEU A 12 15.89 -14.89 8.88
N TRP A 13 16.47 -13.84 8.29
CA TRP A 13 17.08 -12.76 9.04
C TRP A 13 16.21 -11.51 9.06
N ASP A 14 16.13 -10.87 10.22
CA ASP A 14 15.29 -9.68 10.41
C ASP A 14 15.71 -8.51 9.50
N TYR A 15 16.99 -8.41 9.13
CA TYR A 15 17.46 -7.34 8.24
C TYR A 15 16.87 -7.42 6.83
N GLU A 16 16.60 -8.63 6.32
CA GLU A 16 15.98 -8.83 5.01
C GLU A 16 14.54 -8.30 5.03
N TYR A 17 13.81 -8.64 6.09
CA TYR A 17 12.47 -8.13 6.33
C TYR A 17 12.45 -6.60 6.49
N ILE A 18 13.39 -6.04 7.26
CA ILE A 18 13.54 -4.59 7.44
C ILE A 18 13.79 -3.90 6.09
N LEU A 19 14.69 -4.44 5.25
CA LEU A 19 14.99 -3.88 3.94
C LEU A 19 13.78 -3.90 3.01
N ILE A 20 13.05 -5.03 2.96
CA ILE A 20 11.81 -5.14 2.19
C ILE A 20 10.77 -4.13 2.69
N MET A 21 10.61 -3.99 4.01
CA MET A 21 9.68 -3.03 4.61
C MET A 21 10.06 -1.59 4.31
N ILE A 22 11.36 -1.24 4.32
CA ILE A 22 11.84 0.09 3.93
C ILE A 22 11.51 0.37 2.46
N VAL A 23 11.83 -0.55 1.56
CA VAL A 23 11.54 -0.40 0.12
C VAL A 23 10.03 -0.30 -0.11
N PHE A 24 9.24 -1.14 0.55
CA PHE A 24 7.78 -1.14 0.47
C PHE A 24 7.20 0.19 0.98
N ALA A 25 7.63 0.66 2.15
CA ALA A 25 7.15 1.92 2.73
C ALA A 25 7.56 3.13 1.88
N PHE A 26 8.80 3.15 1.40
CA PHE A 26 9.29 4.21 0.53
C PHE A 26 8.50 4.24 -0.79
N THR A 27 8.28 3.08 -1.41
CA THR A 27 7.48 2.96 -2.64
C THR A 27 6.06 3.46 -2.42
N ASN A 28 5.38 3.02 -1.36
CA ASN A 28 4.01 3.47 -1.07
C ASN A 28 3.94 4.97 -0.73
N GLY A 29 4.80 5.48 0.14
CA GLY A 29 4.78 6.88 0.56
C GLY A 29 5.17 7.84 -0.58
N TYR A 30 6.26 7.51 -1.29
CA TYR A 30 6.79 8.36 -2.35
C TYR A 30 5.89 8.35 -3.60
N LEU A 31 5.42 7.18 -4.05
CA LEU A 31 4.49 7.10 -5.18
C LEU A 31 3.17 7.81 -4.88
N THR A 32 2.61 7.62 -3.69
CA THR A 32 1.35 8.29 -3.30
C THR A 32 1.50 9.81 -3.36
N ASN A 33 2.62 10.32 -2.83
CA ASN A 33 2.88 11.76 -2.85
C ASN A 33 3.07 12.29 -4.28
N ILE A 34 3.82 11.59 -5.13
CA ILE A 34 3.99 11.92 -6.55
C ILE A 34 2.64 11.92 -7.27
N VAL A 35 1.80 10.90 -7.08
CA VAL A 35 0.49 10.80 -7.71
C VAL A 35 -0.40 11.95 -7.27
N MET A 36 -0.40 12.31 -5.99
CA MET A 36 -1.20 13.42 -5.48
C MET A 36 -0.73 14.77 -6.03
N ILE A 37 0.59 15.01 -6.05
CA ILE A 37 1.17 16.27 -6.56
C ILE A 37 0.94 16.41 -8.07
N ASN A 38 1.17 15.36 -8.85
CA ASN A 38 1.00 15.42 -10.30
C ASN A 38 -0.49 15.53 -10.67
N SER A 39 -1.35 14.72 -10.05
CA SER A 39 -2.78 14.76 -10.36
C SER A 39 -3.38 16.12 -10.03
N THR A 40 -3.06 16.71 -8.87
CA THR A 40 -3.55 18.05 -8.51
C THR A 40 -2.94 19.18 -9.34
N ARG A 41 -1.77 18.96 -9.97
CA ARG A 41 -1.18 19.92 -10.92
C ARG A 41 -1.80 19.88 -12.31
N MET A 42 -2.30 18.73 -12.74
CA MET A 42 -2.94 18.57 -14.06
C MET A 42 -4.37 19.10 -14.14
N VAL A 43 -5.01 19.36 -12.99
CA VAL A 43 -6.34 19.99 -12.91
C VAL A 43 -6.26 21.49 -12.56
N GLU A 44 -7.22 22.24 -13.10
CA GLU A 44 -7.44 23.63 -12.74
C GLU A 44 -7.72 23.80 -11.25
N MET A 45 -7.37 24.99 -10.71
CA MET A 45 -7.47 25.26 -9.27
C MET A 45 -8.84 24.95 -8.67
N HIS A 46 -9.91 25.13 -9.45
CA HIS A 46 -11.29 24.88 -9.00
C HIS A 46 -11.64 23.39 -8.89
N GLU A 47 -10.96 22.51 -9.62
CA GLU A 47 -11.22 21.06 -9.61
C GLU A 47 -10.23 20.28 -8.72
N ARG A 48 -9.18 20.93 -8.22
CA ARG A 48 -8.15 20.27 -7.38
C ARG A 48 -8.72 19.59 -6.15
N GLU A 49 -9.71 20.19 -5.50
CA GLU A 49 -10.36 19.61 -4.33
C GLU A 49 -11.13 18.34 -4.68
N LYS A 50 -11.81 18.33 -5.84
CA LYS A 50 -12.50 17.14 -6.36
C LYS A 50 -11.51 16.05 -6.74
N ALA A 51 -10.44 16.38 -7.46
CA ALA A 51 -9.40 15.43 -7.83
C ALA A 51 -8.72 14.82 -6.59
N SER A 52 -8.39 15.64 -5.59
CA SER A 52 -7.81 15.18 -4.32
C SER A 52 -8.75 14.20 -3.60
N SER A 53 -10.05 14.52 -3.53
CA SER A 53 -11.07 13.64 -2.95
C SER A 53 -11.18 12.29 -3.67
N VAL A 54 -11.13 12.27 -5.00
CA VAL A 54 -11.14 11.03 -5.80
C VAL A 54 -9.90 10.17 -5.53
N ILE A 55 -8.71 10.78 -5.47
CA ILE A 55 -7.46 10.08 -5.18
C ILE A 55 -7.50 9.47 -3.77
N ALA A 56 -7.94 10.25 -2.77
CA ALA A 56 -8.07 9.77 -1.40
C ALA A 56 -9.08 8.61 -1.29
N THR A 57 -10.18 8.69 -2.04
CA THR A 57 -11.19 7.62 -2.09
C THR A 57 -10.61 6.35 -2.72
N MET A 58 -9.90 6.46 -3.85
CA MET A 58 -9.24 5.31 -4.49
C MET A 58 -8.18 4.67 -3.59
N LEU A 59 -7.40 5.48 -2.86
CA LEU A 59 -6.43 4.97 -1.89
C LEU A 59 -7.13 4.19 -0.77
N SER A 60 -8.22 4.74 -0.20
CA SER A 60 -9.01 4.07 0.83
C SER A 60 -9.62 2.74 0.35
N VAL A 61 -10.12 2.72 -0.89
CA VAL A 61 -10.60 1.48 -1.53
C VAL A 61 -9.47 0.47 -1.67
N GLY A 62 -8.29 0.90 -2.16
CA GLY A 62 -7.11 0.04 -2.27
C GLY A 62 -6.68 -0.56 -0.94
N LEU A 63 -6.69 0.23 0.14
CA LEU A 63 -6.39 -0.24 1.49
C LEU A 63 -7.43 -1.24 2.01
N THR A 64 -8.72 -0.98 1.77
CA THR A 64 -9.81 -1.87 2.17
C THR A 64 -9.73 -3.22 1.45
N VAL A 65 -9.48 -3.20 0.14
CA VAL A 65 -9.27 -4.41 -0.67
C VAL A 65 -8.02 -5.15 -0.20
N GLY A 66 -6.91 -4.45 0.03
CA GLY A 66 -5.68 -5.04 0.57
C GLY A 66 -5.90 -5.72 1.92
N ALA A 67 -6.68 -5.11 2.81
CA ALA A 67 -7.05 -5.70 4.09
C ALA A 67 -7.93 -6.95 3.93
N ALA A 68 -8.91 -6.91 3.01
CA ALA A 68 -9.76 -8.07 2.71
C ALA A 68 -8.96 -9.25 2.15
N VAL A 69 -8.06 -8.98 1.21
CA VAL A 69 -7.13 -9.99 0.66
C VAL A 69 -6.19 -10.53 1.74
N GLY A 70 -5.67 -9.65 2.61
CA GLY A 70 -4.85 -10.05 3.75
C GLY A 70 -5.59 -11.00 4.71
N MET A 71 -6.84 -10.69 5.04
CA MET A 71 -7.69 -11.57 5.85
C MET A 71 -7.94 -12.92 5.17
N LEU A 72 -8.17 -12.93 3.85
CA LEU A 72 -8.38 -14.15 3.08
C LEU A 72 -7.11 -15.01 3.03
N LEU A 73 -5.94 -14.40 2.84
CA LEU A 73 -4.64 -15.07 2.90
C LEU A 73 -4.40 -15.71 4.28
N VAL A 74 -4.66 -14.99 5.37
CA VAL A 74 -4.51 -15.52 6.74
C VAL A 74 -5.46 -16.69 7.01
N ARG A 75 -6.64 -16.74 6.36
CA ARG A 75 -7.54 -17.89 6.48
C ARG A 75 -7.12 -19.09 5.62
N LEU A 76 -6.46 -18.86 4.50
CA LEU A 76 -6.06 -19.93 3.56
C LEU A 76 -4.70 -20.57 3.87
N LEU A 77 -3.76 -19.81 4.43
CA LEU A 77 -2.39 -20.25 4.80
C LEU A 77 -2.28 -20.70 6.25
#